data_AF-A0A1S8CTH8-F1
#
_entry.id   AF-A0A1S8CTH8-F1
#
_cell.length_a   1.000
_cell.length_b   1.000
_cell.length_c   1.000
_cell.angle_alpha   90.00
_cell.angle_beta   90.00
_cell.angle_gamma   90.00
#
_symmetry.space_group_name_H-M   'P 1'
#
loop_
_entity.id
_entity.type
_entity.pdbx_description
1 polymer ?
#
loop_
_entity_poly.entity_id
_entity_poly.type
_entity_poly.pdbx_seq_one_letter_code
_entity_poly.pdbx_strand_id
1 'polypeptide(L)'
;MVIPAFASPVIATSKNALPKEAQQFLQRYEMCRHFAGEFNGDRSERDAELNREMKKLRCGSMDQDEKVFRKKYVHNKKVMAALIQLDAPY
;
A
#
# COMPACT_ATOMS: atom_id res chain seq x y z
N MET A 1 36.02 14.30 -16.94
CA MET A 1 34.81 14.90 -16.33
C MET A 1 34.38 13.99 -15.20
N VAL A 2 34.49 14.46 -13.96
CA VAL A 2 34.14 13.67 -12.77
C VAL A 2 32.66 13.86 -12.54
N ILE A 3 31.87 12.80 -12.72
CA ILE A 3 30.44 12.81 -12.41
C ILE A 3 30.34 12.77 -10.88
N PRO A 4 29.79 13.80 -10.20
CA PRO A 4 29.59 13.71 -8.77
C PRO A 4 28.41 12.75 -8.56
N ALA A 5 28.69 11.63 -7.90
CA ALA A 5 27.66 10.71 -7.43
C ALA A 5 26.85 11.42 -6.35
N PHE A 6 25.72 12.00 -6.74
CA PHE A 6 24.69 12.44 -5.80
C PHE A 6 24.08 11.19 -5.16
N ALA A 7 24.63 10.81 -4.00
CA ALA A 7 24.01 9.85 -3.11
C ALA A 7 22.75 10.49 -2.53
N SER A 8 21.62 10.32 -3.22
CA SER A 8 20.30 10.62 -2.67
C SER A 8 20.12 9.76 -1.42
N PRO A 9 19.82 10.34 -0.24
CA PRO A 9 19.53 9.55 0.94
C PRO A 9 18.21 8.84 0.68
N VAL A 10 18.27 7.54 0.44
CA VAL A 10 17.10 6.68 0.48
C VAL A 10 16.65 6.68 1.94
N ILE A 11 15.71 7.57 2.28
CA ILE A 11 15.01 7.50 3.55
C ILE A 11 14.09 6.28 3.46
N ALA A 12 14.67 5.10 3.66
CA ALA A 12 13.93 3.89 3.91
C ALA A 12 13.26 4.07 5.27
N THR A 13 12.04 4.61 5.28
CA THR A 13 11.22 4.64 6.50
C THR A 13 10.88 3.19 6.84
N SER A 14 11.65 2.55 7.71
CA SER A 14 11.38 1.18 8.13
C SER A 14 9.95 1.10 8.69
N LYS A 15 9.08 0.33 8.01
CA LYS A 15 7.70 0.02 8.45
C LYS A 15 7.67 -0.49 9.90
N ASN A 16 8.76 -1.12 10.37
CA ASN A 16 8.94 -1.63 11.74
C ASN A 16 8.81 -0.58 12.86
N ALA A 17 8.92 0.72 12.55
CA ALA A 17 8.76 1.80 13.54
C ALA A 17 7.31 2.29 13.69
N LEU A 18 6.36 1.77 12.89
CA LEU A 18 4.96 2.18 12.94
C LEU A 18 4.16 1.35 13.97
N PRO A 19 3.02 1.83 14.49
CA PRO A 19 2.12 1.01 15.28
C PRO A 19 1.72 -0.27 14.53
N LYS A 20 1.65 -1.41 15.21
CA LYS A 20 1.36 -2.72 14.60
C LYS A 20 0.11 -2.72 13.73
N GLU A 21 -0.96 -2.08 14.21
CA GLU A 21 -2.21 -1.94 13.45
C GLU A 21 -2.00 -1.14 12.15
N ALA A 22 -1.15 -0.11 12.18
CA ALA A 22 -0.81 0.65 10.98
C ALA A 22 0.00 -0.17 9.98
N GLN A 23 0.95 -0.98 10.47
CA GLN A 23 1.68 -1.90 9.61
C GLN A 23 0.74 -2.90 8.92
N GLN A 24 -0.19 -3.49 9.67
CA GLN A 24 -1.16 -4.45 9.14
C GLN A 24 -2.10 -3.82 8.11
N PHE A 25 -2.58 -2.59 8.38
CA PHE A 25 -3.39 -1.87 7.40
C PHE A 25 -2.60 -1.59 6.12
N LEU A 26 -1.40 -1.00 6.23
CA LEU A 26 -0.58 -0.61 5.08
C LEU A 26 -0.16 -1.83 4.24
N GLN A 27 0.17 -2.96 4.88
CA GLN A 27 0.48 -4.20 4.19
C GLN A 27 -0.74 -4.72 3.40
N ARG A 28 -1.93 -4.74 4.02
CA ARG A 28 -3.15 -5.16 3.34
C ARG A 28 -3.52 -4.21 2.19
N TYR A 29 -3.34 -2.91 2.40
CA TYR A 29 -3.55 -1.87 1.41
C TYR A 29 -2.68 -2.09 0.16
N GLU A 30 -1.38 -2.29 0.36
CA GLU A 30 -0.40 -2.58 -0.68
C GLU A 30 -0.75 -3.86 -1.46
N MET A 31 -1.10 -4.95 -0.76
CA MET A 31 -1.50 -6.21 -1.41
C MET A 31 -2.77 -6.07 -2.24
N CYS A 32 -3.78 -5.35 -1.74
CA CYS A 32 -5.01 -5.12 -2.52
C CYS A 32 -4.74 -4.34 -3.80
N ARG A 33 -3.85 -3.35 -3.75
CA ARG A 33 -3.46 -2.59 -4.95
C ARG A 33 -2.63 -3.40 -5.92
N HIS A 34 -1.72 -4.23 -5.41
CA HIS A 34 -0.93 -5.15 -6.22
C HIS A 34 -1.84 -6.08 -7.02
N PHE A 35 -2.78 -6.79 -6.37
CA PHE A 35 -3.70 -7.69 -7.06
C PHE A 35 -4.67 -6.98 -7.99
N ALA A 36 -5.13 -5.77 -7.65
CA ALA A 36 -5.99 -4.99 -8.54
C ALA A 36 -5.30 -4.68 -9.88
N GLY A 37 -3.98 -4.46 -9.86
CA GLY A 37 -3.18 -4.24 -11.07
C GLY A 37 -2.91 -5.51 -11.89
N GLU A 38 -3.23 -6.70 -11.37
CA GLU A 38 -3.03 -7.98 -12.08
C GLU A 38 -4.28 -8.47 -12.83
N PHE A 39 -5.43 -7.81 -12.68
CA PHE A 39 -6.65 -8.21 -13.38
C PHE A 39 -6.54 -7.95 -14.89
N ASN A 40 -6.79 -8.99 -15.68
CA ASN A 40 -6.87 -8.87 -17.14
C ASN A 40 -8.29 -8.50 -17.61
N GLY A 41 -9.31 -8.79 -16.79
CA GLY A 41 -10.71 -8.51 -17.12
C GLY A 41 -11.29 -9.45 -18.19
N ASP A 42 -10.60 -10.56 -18.46
CA ASP A 42 -10.94 -11.53 -19.50
C ASP A 42 -11.76 -12.72 -18.97
N ARG A 43 -12.07 -12.74 -17.67
CA ARG A 43 -12.75 -13.83 -16.97
C ARG A 43 -11.96 -15.14 -17.00
N SER A 44 -10.63 -15.06 -17.13
CA SER A 44 -9.72 -16.19 -17.02
C SER A 44 -9.77 -16.85 -15.64
N GLU A 45 -9.18 -18.04 -15.55
CA GLU A 45 -8.94 -18.70 -14.25
C GLU A 45 -8.08 -17.83 -13.33
N ARG A 46 -7.17 -17.03 -13.90
CA ARG A 46 -6.35 -16.08 -13.15
C ARG A 46 -7.20 -14.98 -12.51
N ASP A 47 -8.11 -14.35 -13.26
CA ASP A 47 -9.05 -13.38 -12.70
C ASP A 47 -9.91 -13.99 -11.58
N ALA A 48 -10.30 -15.27 -11.72
CA ALA A 48 -11.05 -15.98 -10.67
C ALA A 48 -10.19 -16.24 -9.42
N GLU A 49 -8.90 -16.54 -9.58
CA GLU A 49 -7.94 -16.68 -8.49
C GLU A 49 -7.71 -15.35 -7.76
N LEU A 50 -7.44 -14.28 -8.50
CA LEU A 50 -7.25 -12.93 -7.96
C LEU A 50 -8.48 -12.47 -7.17
N ASN A 51 -9.69 -12.75 -7.67
CA ASN A 51 -10.93 -12.46 -6.94
C ASN A 51 -11.00 -13.18 -5.59
N ARG A 52 -10.56 -14.44 -5.51
CA ARG A 52 -10.52 -15.19 -4.24
C ARG A 52 -9.52 -14.57 -3.27
N GLU A 53 -8.33 -14.20 -3.73
CA GLU A 53 -7.32 -13.57 -2.89
C GLU A 53 -7.76 -12.19 -2.39
N MET A 54 -8.34 -11.36 -3.26
CA MET A 54 -8.90 -10.06 -2.87
C MET A 54 -10.03 -10.20 -1.85
N LYS A 55 -10.87 -11.25 -1.97
CA LYS A 55 -11.91 -11.55 -0.98
C LYS A 55 -11.32 -11.95 0.37
N LYS A 56 -10.30 -12.81 0.40
CA LYS A 56 -9.60 -13.19 1.65
C LYS A 56 -8.97 -11.98 2.35
N LEU A 57 -8.37 -11.07 1.59
CA LEU A 57 -7.81 -9.81 2.09
C LEU A 57 -8.86 -8.74 2.40
N ARG A 58 -10.14 -9.00 2.12
CA ARG A 58 -11.24 -8.04 2.30
C ARG A 58 -10.99 -6.72 1.55
N CYS A 59 -10.46 -6.78 0.34
CA CYS A 59 -10.17 -5.59 -0.46
C CYS A 59 -11.44 -4.79 -0.80
N GLY A 60 -12.62 -5.42 -0.82
CA GLY A 60 -13.90 -4.72 -1.05
C GLY A 60 -14.31 -3.72 0.02
N SER A 61 -13.70 -3.74 1.22
CA SER A 61 -13.92 -2.70 2.25
C SER A 61 -12.81 -1.63 2.29
N MET A 62 -11.82 -1.70 1.39
CA MET A 62 -10.59 -0.92 1.52
C MET A 62 -10.82 0.59 1.52
N ASP A 63 -11.72 1.10 0.67
CA ASP A 63 -12.03 2.53 0.63
C ASP A 63 -12.56 3.07 1.97
N GLN A 64 -13.42 2.30 2.62
CA GLN A 64 -13.97 2.68 3.92
C GLN A 64 -12.91 2.55 5.02
N ASP A 65 -12.13 1.47 4.98
CA ASP A 65 -11.04 1.23 5.93
C ASP A 65 -9.97 2.33 5.82
N GLU A 66 -9.64 2.77 4.62
CA GLU A 66 -8.69 3.87 4.36
C GLU A 66 -9.20 5.20 4.92
N LYS A 67 -10.48 5.53 4.73
CA LYS A 67 -11.08 6.75 5.33
C LYS A 67 -10.96 6.73 6.86
N VAL A 68 -11.26 5.59 7.49
CA VAL A 68 -11.12 5.42 8.95
C VAL A 68 -9.66 5.53 9.36
N PHE A 69 -8.76 4.91 8.63
CA PHE A 69 -7.33 4.94 8.87
C PHE A 69 -6.76 6.36 8.80
N ARG A 70 -7.08 7.12 7.75
CA ARG A 70 -6.66 8.52 7.58
C ARG A 70 -7.15 9.39 8.72
N LYS A 71 -8.39 9.23 9.17
CA LYS A 71 -8.93 9.96 10.33
C LYS A 71 -8.18 9.62 11.62
N LYS A 72 -7.91 8.33 11.86
CA LYS A 72 -7.23 7.86 13.07
C LYS A 72 -5.78 8.34 13.16
N TYR A 73 -5.07 8.38 12.03
CA TYR A 73 -3.64 8.72 11.98
C TYR A 73 -3.36 10.12 11.42
N VAL A 74 -4.36 10.99 11.30
CA VAL A 74 -4.22 12.32 10.66
C VAL A 74 -3.08 13.17 11.25
N HIS A 75 -2.81 13.05 12.55
CA HIS A 75 -1.73 13.77 13.23
C HIS A 75 -0.41 13.00 13.29
N ASN A 76 -0.37 11.74 12.86
CA ASN A 76 0.84 10.92 12.80
C ASN A 76 1.52 11.05 11.42
N LYS A 77 2.44 12.01 11.32
CA LYS A 77 3.17 12.31 10.07
C LYS A 77 3.87 11.09 9.46
N LYS A 78 4.44 10.20 10.29
CA LYS A 78 5.17 9.01 9.79
C LYS A 78 4.21 8.00 9.16
N VAL A 79 3.08 7.73 9.82
CA VAL A 79 2.06 6.81 9.30
C VAL A 79 1.41 7.37 8.03
N MET A 80 1.08 8.67 8.02
CA MET A 80 0.49 9.31 6.84
C MET A 80 1.47 9.38 5.67
N ALA A 81 2.76 9.63 5.92
CA ALA A 81 3.78 9.59 4.88
C ALA A 81 3.89 8.19 4.25
N ALA A 82 3.81 7.13 5.06
CA ALA A 82 3.83 5.76 4.54
C ALA A 82 2.61 5.45 3.65
N LEU A 83 1.42 5.95 4.00
CA LEU A 83 0.24 5.82 3.15
C LEU A 83 0.39 6.59 1.83
N ILE A 84 0.83 7.86 1.90
CA ILE A 84 1.05 8.71 0.71
C ILE A 84 2.08 8.08 -0.23
N GLN A 85 3.14 7.47 0.32
CA GLN A 85 4.15 6.80 -0.49
C GLN A 85 3.60 5.57 -1.23
N LEU A 86 2.66 4.84 -0.62
CA LEU A 86 1.95 3.78 -1.33
C LEU A 86 1.07 4.38 -2.44
N ASP A 87 0.36 5.49 -2.18
CA ASP A 87 -0.54 6.19 -3.11
C ASP A 87 0.10 6.85 -4.32
N ALA A 88 1.40 7.11 -4.27
CA ALA A 88 2.10 7.76 -5.35
C ALA A 88 1.98 6.94 -6.66
N PRO A 89 1.52 7.55 -7.78
CA PRO A 89 1.67 6.94 -9.08
C PRO A 89 3.18 6.86 -9.42
N TYR A 90 3.63 5.71 -9.92
CA TYR A 90 5.00 5.52 -10.41
C TYR A 90 5.26 6.31 -11.68
#